data_AF-A0A942II50-F1
#
_entry.id   AF-A0A942II50-F1
#
_cell.length_a   1.000
_cell.length_b   1.000
_cell.length_c   1.000
_cell.angle_alpha   90.00
_cell.angle_beta   90.00
_cell.angle_gamma   90.00
#
_symmetry.space_group_name_H-M   'P 1'
#
loop_
_entity.id
_entity.type
_entity.pdbx_description
1 polymer ?
#
loop_
_entity_poly.entity_id
_entity_poly.type
_entity_poly.pdbx_seq_one_letter_code
_entity_poly.pdbx_strand_id
1 'polypeptide(L)'
;MIAHGFLQFAEPALPAALARLAEAGVAEVTVMPVFLYEGIHIKEDIPQFLAEAAQEYPHIRLVVAPVLGIDERMAEIIWDRVDAAPQS
;
A
#
# COMPACT_ATOMS: atom_id res chain seq x y z
N MET A 1 7.08 12.97 -0.48
CA MET A 1 7.52 12.12 -1.62
C MET A 1 6.59 10.92 -1.70
N ILE A 2 6.33 10.39 -2.89
CA ILE A 2 5.50 9.19 -3.08
C ILE A 2 6.33 8.16 -3.85
N ALA A 3 6.31 6.91 -3.39
CA ALA A 3 6.84 5.75 -4.10
C ALA A 3 5.76 4.67 -4.15
N HIS A 4 5.75 3.86 -5.21
CA HIS A 4 4.91 2.67 -5.30
C HIS A 4 5.80 1.44 -5.23
N GLY A 5 5.28 0.35 -4.68
CA GLY A 5 5.93 -0.93 -4.64
C GLY A 5 4.91 -2.06 -4.55
N PHE A 6 5.27 -3.23 -5.06
CA PHE A 6 4.43 -4.41 -5.07
C PHE A 6 4.89 -5.41 -4.03
N LEU A 7 3.94 -6.06 -3.36
CA LEU A 7 4.24 -7.12 -2.39
C LEU A 7 4.78 -8.36 -3.10
N GLN A 8 4.21 -8.71 -4.26
CA GLN A 8 4.57 -9.88 -5.06
C GLN A 8 4.29 -9.63 -6.55
N PHE A 9 4.92 -10.46 -7.40
CA PHE A 9 4.61 -10.63 -8.84
C PHE A 9 4.84 -9.42 -9.76
N ALA A 10 5.33 -8.29 -9.24
CA ALA A 10 5.60 -7.10 -10.02
C ALA A 10 6.75 -6.28 -9.43
N GLU A 11 7.33 -5.42 -10.27
CA GLU A 11 8.39 -4.49 -9.90
C GLU A 11 7.88 -3.04 -10.02
N PRO A 12 8.39 -2.10 -9.21
CA PRO A 12 9.39 -2.30 -8.16
C PRO A 12 8.84 -3.05 -6.94
N ALA A 13 9.63 -3.95 -6.37
CA ALA A 13 9.28 -4.60 -5.11
C ALA A 13 9.14 -3.57 -3.96
N LEU A 14 8.29 -3.88 -2.98
CA LEU A 14 8.05 -3.02 -1.81
C LEU A 14 9.34 -2.58 -1.06
N PRO A 15 10.35 -3.44 -0.84
CA PRO A 15 11.62 -3.01 -0.24
C PRO A 15 12.34 -1.92 -1.04
N ALA A 16 12.34 -2.03 -2.37
CA ALA A 16 12.98 -1.05 -3.24
C ALA A 16 12.26 0.32 -3.18
N ALA A 17 10.93 0.30 -3.04
CA ALA A 17 10.16 1.53 -2.85
C ALA A 17 10.52 2.22 -1.53
N LEU A 18 10.69 1.45 -0.45
CA LEU A 18 11.07 2.00 0.85
C LEU A 18 12.51 2.53 0.86
N ALA A 19 13.46 1.78 0.27
CA ALA A 19 14.85 2.23 0.15
C ALA A 19 14.96 3.59 -0.54
N ARG A 20 14.20 3.82 -1.61
CA ARG A 20 14.14 5.13 -2.29
C ARG A 20 13.64 6.26 -1.41
N LEU A 21 12.67 5.98 -0.53
CA LEU A 21 12.17 6.97 0.43
C LEU A 21 13.22 7.23 1.52
N ALA A 22 13.90 6.19 2.00
CA ALA A 22 14.97 6.30 2.99
C ALA A 22 16.17 7.10 2.46
N GLU A 23 16.61 6.84 1.23
CA GLU A 23 17.67 7.60 0.55
C GLU A 23 17.32 9.09 0.41
N ALA A 24 16.03 9.41 0.31
CA ALA A 24 15.55 10.79 0.28
C ALA A 24 15.53 11.48 1.66
N GLY A 25 15.90 10.77 2.75
CA GLY A 25 16.04 11.32 4.09
C GLY A 25 14.72 11.65 4.79
N VAL A 26 13.63 10.96 4.46
CA VAL A 26 12.33 11.18 5.12
C VAL A 26 12.34 10.65 6.56
N ALA A 27 11.65 11.34 7.47
CA ALA A 27 11.55 10.93 8.87
C ALA A 27 10.33 10.04 9.17
N GLU A 28 9.31 10.05 8.31
CA GLU A 28 8.09 9.27 8.46
C GLU A 28 7.60 8.77 7.10
N VAL A 29 7.17 7.51 7.04
CA VAL A 29 6.56 6.87 5.87
C VAL A 29 5.24 6.23 6.28
N THR A 30 4.16 6.65 5.63
CA THR A 30 2.86 5.97 5.71
C THR A 30 2.73 5.01 4.53
N VAL A 31 2.64 3.72 4.82
CA VAL A 31 2.34 2.67 3.85
C VAL A 31 0.83 2.58 3.69
N MET A 32 0.34 2.89 2.49
CA MET A 32 -1.07 2.77 2.12
C MET A 32 -1.29 1.53 1.24
N PRO A 33 -1.87 0.44 1.78
CA PRO A 33 -2.13 -0.76 1.00
C PRO A 33 -3.30 -0.54 0.04
N VAL A 34 -3.09 -0.79 -1.25
CA VAL A 34 -4.14 -0.72 -2.28
C VAL A 34 -4.92 -2.04 -2.34
N PHE A 35 -5.65 -2.32 -1.27
CA PHE A 35 -6.50 -3.52 -1.16
C PHE A 35 -7.93 -3.15 -0.78
N LEU A 36 -8.91 -3.91 -1.26
CA LEU A 36 -10.32 -3.71 -0.91
C LEU A 36 -10.70 -4.37 0.42
N TYR A 37 -9.99 -5.44 0.81
CA TYR A 37 -10.29 -6.20 2.02
C TYR A 37 -9.00 -6.67 2.68
N GLU A 38 -9.06 -6.94 3.98
CA GLU A 38 -7.95 -7.52 4.74
C GLU A 38 -7.89 -9.05 4.56
N GLY A 39 -7.22 -9.52 3.51
CA GLY A 39 -6.90 -10.95 3.33
C GLY A 39 -5.78 -11.44 4.27
N ILE A 40 -5.63 -12.76 4.40
CA ILE A 40 -4.60 -13.39 5.26
C ILE A 40 -3.19 -12.88 4.95
N HIS A 41 -2.82 -12.81 3.66
CA HIS A 41 -1.53 -12.28 3.22
C HIS A 41 -1.26 -10.84 3.67
N ILE A 42 -2.29 -10.00 3.74
CA ILE A 42 -2.13 -8.59 4.17
C ILE A 42 -1.85 -8.52 5.68
N LYS A 43 -2.45 -9.42 6.47
CA LYS A 43 -2.32 -9.43 7.94
C LYS A 43 -0.98 -9.98 8.43
N GLU A 44 -0.27 -10.73 7.59
CA GLU A 44 1.00 -11.36 7.95
C GLU A 44 2.18 -10.71 7.22
N ASP A 45 2.10 -10.60 5.88
CA ASP A 45 3.24 -10.20 5.06
C ASP A 45 3.63 -8.73 5.25
N ILE A 46 2.64 -7.82 5.32
CA ILE A 46 2.92 -6.38 5.50
C ILE A 46 3.48 -6.10 6.91
N PRO A 47 2.88 -6.58 8.01
CA PRO A 47 3.46 -6.39 9.33
C PRO A 47 4.86 -7.00 9.46
N GLN A 48 5.10 -8.17 8.87
CA GLN A 48 6.43 -8.79 8.88
C GLN A 48 7.44 -7.90 8.14
N PHE A 49 7.13 -7.50 6.91
CA PHE A 49 7.99 -6.60 6.13
C PHE A 49 8.32 -5.32 6.89
N LEU A 50 7.32 -4.71 7.55
CA LEU A 50 7.52 -3.47 8.29
C LEU A 50 8.35 -3.65 9.56
N ALA A 51 8.25 -4.81 10.22
CA ALA A 51 9.09 -5.13 11.36
C ALA A 51 10.57 -5.24 10.93
N GLU A 52 10.83 -5.91 9.82
CA GLU A 52 12.18 -6.03 9.23
C GLU A 52 12.71 -4.65 8.79
N ALA A 53 11.87 -3.89 8.08
CA ALA A 53 12.20 -2.54 7.64
C ALA A 53 12.47 -1.56 8.79
N ALA A 54 11.74 -1.67 9.91
CA ALA A 54 11.97 -0.84 11.09
C ALA A 54 13.34 -1.13 11.75
N GLN A 55 13.86 -2.34 11.61
CA GLN A 55 15.21 -2.69 12.06
C GLN A 55 16.28 -2.12 11.13
N GLU A 56 16.04 -2.15 9.82
CA GLU A 56 16.95 -1.62 8.80
C GLU A 56 17.01 -0.09 8.80
N TYR A 57 15.88 0.58 8.99
CA TYR A 57 15.73 2.04 8.97
C TYR A 57 15.22 2.59 10.31
N PRO A 58 15.99 2.48 11.41
CA PRO A 58 15.52 2.82 12.76
C PRO A 58 15.22 4.32 12.98
N HIS A 59 15.65 5.18 12.05
CA HIS A 59 15.40 6.61 12.08
C HIS A 59 14.10 7.02 11.36
N ILE A 60 13.45 6.07 10.67
CA ILE A 60 12.21 6.31 9.93
C ILE A 60 11.04 5.76 10.73
N ARG A 61 10.06 6.62 11.03
CA ARG A 61 8.79 6.19 11.59
C ARG A 61 7.92 5.54 10.50
N LEU A 62 7.64 4.25 10.64
CA LEU A 62 6.76 3.51 9.73
C LEU A 62 5.35 3.45 10.30
N VAL A 63 4.35 3.79 9.48
CA VAL A 63 2.93 3.74 9.83
C VAL A 63 2.16 3.03 8.72
N VAL A 64 1.15 2.24 9.06
CA VAL A 64 0.27 1.58 8.08
C VAL A 64 -1.09 2.25 8.12
N ALA A 65 -1.57 2.68 6.96
CA ALA A 65 -2.93 3.13 6.81
C ALA A 65 -3.89 1.93 6.62
N PRO A 66 -5.18 2.07 6.96
CA PRO A 66 -6.18 1.06 6.64
C PRO A 66 -6.21 0.74 5.14
N VAL A 67 -6.63 -0.48 4.80
CA VAL A 67 -6.99 -0.82 3.41
C VAL A 67 -8.15 0.06 2.93
N LEU A 68 -8.40 0.12 1.62
CA LEU A 68 -9.52 0.91 1.05
C LEU A 68 -10.85 0.53 1.68
N GLY A 69 -11.06 -0.78 1.92
CA GLY A 69 -12.15 -1.26 2.75
C GLY A 69 -13.54 -0.93 2.18
N ILE A 70 -14.51 -0.91 3.09
CA ILE A 70 -15.88 -0.50 2.82
C ILE A 70 -15.95 1.01 2.99
N ASP A 71 -16.16 1.73 1.89
CA ASP A 71 -16.29 3.19 1.86
C ASP A 71 -17.32 3.56 0.77
N GLU A 72 -18.18 4.54 1.03
CA GLU A 72 -19.22 4.97 0.09
C GLU A 72 -18.64 5.40 -1.25
N ARG A 73 -17.45 6.02 -1.25
CA ARG A 73 -16.76 6.44 -2.48
C ARG A 73 -16.33 5.26 -3.35
N MET A 74 -16.07 4.11 -2.74
CA MET A 74 -15.79 2.88 -3.50
C MET A 74 -17.05 2.38 -4.20
N ALA A 75 -18.22 2.50 -3.57
CA ALA A 75 -19.49 2.15 -4.19
C ALA A 75 -19.83 3.10 -5.36
N GLU A 76 -19.57 4.40 -5.21
CA GLU A 76 -19.70 5.38 -6.30
C GLU A 76 -18.85 5.01 -7.51
N ILE A 77 -17.56 4.69 -7.29
CA ILE A 77 -16.66 4.26 -8.38
C ILE A 77 -17.21 3.00 -9.07
N ILE A 78 -17.73 2.03 -8.31
CA ILE A 78 -18.33 0.82 -8.87
C ILE A 78 -19.54 1.18 -9.73
N TRP A 79 -20.41 2.07 -9.23
CA TRP A 79 -21.59 2.53 -9.96
C TRP A 79 -21.21 3.19 -11.30
N ASP A 80 -20.23 4.10 -11.28
CA ASP A 80 -19.72 4.75 -12.49
C ASP A 80 -19.21 3.74 -13.54
N ARG A 81 -18.57 2.64 -13.09
CA ARG A 81 -18.10 1.59 -14.00
C ARG A 81 -19.25 0.78 -14.62
N VAL A 82 -20.34 0.60 -13.88
CA VAL A 82 -21.56 -0.04 -14.39
C VAL A 82 -22.22 0.84 -15.45
N ASP A 83 -22.38 2.14 -15.18
CA ASP A 83 -22.98 3.09 -16.12
C ASP A 83 -22.12 3.27 -17.39
N ALA A 84 -20.80 3.13 -17.27
CA ALA A 84 -19.87 3.17 -18.40
C ALA A 84 -19.83 1.87 -19.24
N ALA A 85 -20.55 0.82 -18.84
CA ALA A 85 -20.57 -0.44 -19.59
C ALA A 85 -21.21 -0.23 -20.98
N PRO A 86 -20.64 -0.81 -22.07
CA PRO A 86 -21.24 -0.69 -23.39
C PRO A 86 -22.66 -1.27 -23.39
N GLN A 87 -23.64 -0.50 -23.85
CA GLN A 87 -24.98 -1.04 -24.08
C GLN A 87 -25.00 -1.80 -25.40
N SER A 88 -25.41 -3.06 -25.35
CA SER A 88 -25.62 -3.93 -26.51
C SER A 88 -26.69 -3.40 -27.45
#